data_AF-A0A7C7LC02-F1
#
_entry.id   AF-A0A7C7LC02-F1
#
_cell.length_a   1.000
_cell.length_b   1.000
_cell.length_c   1.000
_cell.angle_alpha   90.00
_cell.angle_beta   90.00
_cell.angle_gamma   90.00
#
_symmetry.space_group_name_H-M   'P 1'
#
loop_
_entity.id
_entity.type
_entity.pdbx_description
1 polymer ?
#
loop_
_entity_poly.entity_id
_entity_poly.type
_entity_poly.pdbx_seq_one_letter_code
_entity_poly.pdbx_strand_id
1 'polypeptide(L)'
;MMRDNTISVLFMGIFLLLTLAGNSQVDSIATQPYAEARTSEEWRAAVEEEKPAWCYYNNDPKNGKMYGKMYNWYAVNDPRGLAPLGWHIPSDEEWIKLAEFLGGKEIAGEKLKSTAGWEEKGNGTDANGFGGLPGGFRYYNGFFYIGKYSYFWSSSEASASSAWSRVLYYNNNSLSRYFYSKRSGFAIRCLQD
;
A
#
# COMPACT_ATOMS: atom_id res chain seq x y z
N MET A 1 -29.79 29.65 -15.45
CA MET A 1 -29.29 28.29 -15.71
C MET A 1 -28.29 27.96 -14.61
N MET A 2 -28.81 27.59 -13.43
CA MET A 2 -27.98 27.17 -12.30
C MET A 2 -27.55 25.73 -12.56
N ARG A 3 -26.26 25.51 -12.83
CA ARG A 3 -25.71 24.16 -12.85
C ARG A 3 -25.54 23.72 -11.41
N ASP A 4 -26.05 22.53 -11.16
CA ASP A 4 -26.25 21.91 -9.86
C ASP A 4 -24.90 21.63 -9.17
N ASN A 5 -24.44 22.58 -8.35
CA ASN A 5 -23.22 22.44 -7.53
C ASN A 5 -23.40 21.46 -6.36
N THR A 6 -24.59 20.88 -6.19
CA THR A 6 -24.94 20.00 -5.08
C THR A 6 -24.38 18.58 -5.26
N ILE A 7 -24.21 18.13 -6.51
CA ILE A 7 -23.59 16.82 -6.81
C ILE A 7 -22.07 16.85 -6.59
N SER A 8 -21.42 18.00 -6.79
CA SER A 8 -19.98 18.17 -6.56
C SER A 8 -19.64 18.12 -5.06
N VAL A 9 -20.54 18.61 -4.19
CA VAL A 9 -20.32 18.63 -2.74
C VAL A 9 -20.68 17.28 -2.09
N LEU A 10 -21.64 16.53 -2.64
CA LEU A 10 -21.92 15.16 -2.17
C LEU A 10 -20.79 14.17 -2.53
N PHE A 11 -20.07 14.39 -3.63
CA PHE A 11 -18.86 13.61 -3.97
C PHE A 11 -17.63 13.99 -3.15
N MET A 12 -17.59 15.21 -2.58
CA MET A 12 -16.54 15.61 -1.63
C MET A 12 -16.72 15.01 -0.22
N GLY A 13 -17.92 14.53 0.12
CA GLY A 13 -18.23 13.98 1.45
C GLY A 13 -17.78 12.54 1.71
N ILE A 14 -17.38 11.79 0.67
CA ILE A 14 -16.92 10.39 0.78
C ILE A 14 -15.38 10.26 0.65
N PHE A 15 -14.69 11.31 0.21
CA PHE A 15 -13.22 11.30 0.04
C PHE A 15 -12.46 12.17 1.05
N LEU A 16 -13.16 12.84 1.97
CA LEU A 16 -12.54 13.73 2.96
C LEU A 16 -12.30 13.02 4.30
N LEU A 17 -11.31 12.12 4.32
CA LEU A 17 -10.38 11.86 5.43
C LEU A 17 -9.50 10.65 5.04
N LEU A 18 -8.49 10.92 4.21
CA LEU A 18 -7.32 10.07 4.01
C LEU A 18 -6.47 10.03 5.29
N THR A 19 -7.03 9.55 6.40
CA THR A 19 -6.21 8.90 7.43
C THR A 19 -6.15 7.44 7.06
N LEU A 20 -5.29 7.14 6.07
CA LEU A 20 -4.73 5.81 5.96
C LEU A 20 -4.12 5.54 7.32
N ALA A 21 -4.75 4.67 8.10
CA ALA A 21 -4.10 4.00 9.21
C ALA A 21 -2.67 3.72 8.75
N GLY A 22 -1.70 4.42 9.35
CA GLY A 22 -0.30 4.16 9.05
C GLY A 22 -0.09 2.66 9.20
N ASN A 23 0.85 2.08 8.47
CA ASN A 23 1.19 0.66 8.53
C ASN A 23 1.33 0.10 9.98
N SER A 24 1.48 0.97 10.98
CA SER A 24 1.52 0.71 12.42
C SER A 24 0.17 0.47 13.12
N GLN A 25 -0.98 0.81 12.52
CA GLN A 25 -2.32 0.67 13.16
C GLN A 25 -3.10 -0.57 12.69
N VAL A 26 -2.60 -1.22 11.63
CA VAL A 26 -3.20 -2.39 10.96
C VAL A 26 -3.26 -3.62 11.89
N ASP A 27 -2.40 -3.70 12.90
CA ASP A 27 -2.31 -4.88 13.79
C ASP A 27 -3.28 -4.87 14.99
N SER A 28 -4.06 -3.80 15.21
CA SER A 28 -4.76 -3.61 16.49
C SER A 28 -6.03 -4.46 16.68
N ILE A 29 -6.49 -5.20 15.68
CA ILE A 29 -7.81 -5.87 15.70
C ILE A 29 -7.76 -7.37 15.34
N ALA A 30 -6.61 -7.90 14.91
CA ALA A 30 -6.48 -9.34 14.64
C ALA A 30 -6.39 -10.15 15.95
N THR A 31 -7.34 -11.06 16.18
CA THR A 31 -7.39 -11.96 17.35
C THR A 31 -6.22 -12.94 17.43
N GLN A 32 -5.42 -13.05 16.36
CA GLN A 32 -4.05 -13.55 16.39
C GLN A 32 -3.19 -12.68 15.48
N PRO A 33 -2.08 -12.09 15.97
CA PRO A 33 -1.17 -11.35 15.11
C PRO A 33 -0.57 -12.30 14.07
N TYR A 34 -0.54 -11.89 12.81
CA TYR A 34 0.20 -12.59 11.77
C TYR A 34 1.66 -12.75 12.19
N ALA A 35 2.29 -13.86 11.81
CA ALA A 35 3.68 -14.10 12.17
C ALA A 35 4.60 -13.07 11.49
N GLU A 36 5.43 -12.41 12.29
CA GLU A 36 6.56 -11.65 11.79
C GLU A 36 7.60 -12.63 11.24
N ALA A 37 7.96 -12.49 9.98
CA ALA A 37 9.14 -13.11 9.41
C ALA A 37 10.35 -12.18 9.67
N ARG A 38 11.24 -12.62 10.55
CA ARG A 38 12.46 -11.92 10.97
C ARG A 38 13.68 -12.36 10.17
N THR A 39 13.57 -13.42 9.40
CA THR A 39 14.62 -13.92 8.51
C THR A 39 14.10 -14.16 7.10
N SER A 40 15.01 -14.25 6.14
CA SER A 40 14.65 -14.61 4.76
C SER A 40 14.07 -16.03 4.70
N GLU A 41 14.55 -16.92 5.56
CA GLU A 41 14.13 -18.31 5.70
C GLU A 41 12.70 -18.40 6.24
N GLU A 42 12.38 -17.63 7.28
CA GLU A 42 11.01 -17.55 7.83
C GLU A 42 10.03 -16.99 6.79
N TRP A 43 10.43 -15.94 6.05
CA TRP A 43 9.60 -15.41 4.96
C TRP A 43 9.35 -16.47 3.89
N ARG A 44 10.40 -17.20 3.49
CA ARG A 44 10.31 -18.27 2.48
C ARG A 44 9.40 -19.41 2.93
N ALA A 45 9.56 -19.88 4.17
CA ALA A 45 8.69 -20.91 4.73
C ALA A 45 7.22 -20.48 4.71
N ALA A 46 6.93 -19.24 5.12
CA ALA A 46 5.57 -18.72 5.09
C ALA A 46 4.98 -18.68 3.68
N VAL A 47 5.73 -18.22 2.67
CA VAL A 47 5.22 -18.14 1.28
C VAL A 47 5.21 -19.49 0.55
N GLU A 48 6.01 -20.46 0.97
CA GLU A 48 5.95 -21.85 0.47
C GLU A 48 4.70 -22.57 0.98
N GLU A 49 4.27 -22.25 2.20
CA GLU A 49 3.04 -22.76 2.81
C GLU A 49 1.80 -21.86 2.57
N GLU A 50 1.94 -20.81 1.75
CA GLU A 50 0.88 -19.83 1.46
C GLU A 50 0.27 -19.18 2.70
N LYS A 51 1.08 -19.02 3.75
CA LYS A 51 0.67 -18.42 5.03
C LYS A 51 0.85 -16.91 5.02
N PRO A 52 -0.08 -16.17 5.65
CA PRO A 52 0.10 -14.76 5.96
C PRO A 52 1.39 -14.49 6.73
N ALA A 53 2.15 -13.51 6.27
CA ALA A 53 3.35 -13.04 6.96
C ALA A 53 3.57 -11.55 6.71
N TRP A 54 4.30 -10.95 7.63
CA TRP A 54 4.80 -9.59 7.49
C TRP A 54 6.26 -9.48 7.94
N CYS A 55 6.96 -8.45 7.46
CA CYS A 55 8.30 -8.12 7.91
C CYS A 55 8.54 -6.61 7.86
N TYR A 56 9.60 -6.15 8.52
CA TYR A 56 10.17 -4.84 8.27
C TYR A 56 11.19 -4.91 7.15
N TYR A 57 11.44 -3.78 6.48
CA TYR A 57 12.51 -3.71 5.49
C TYR A 57 13.85 -4.17 6.10
N ASN A 58 14.59 -5.04 5.40
CA ASN A 58 15.80 -5.72 5.87
C ASN A 58 15.64 -6.52 7.18
N ASN A 59 14.41 -6.86 7.57
CA ASN A 59 14.08 -7.44 8.88
C ASN A 59 14.61 -6.60 10.06
N ASP A 60 14.77 -5.29 9.89
CA ASP A 60 15.22 -4.38 10.94
C ASP A 60 14.02 -3.58 11.50
N PRO A 61 13.63 -3.78 12.78
CA PRO A 61 12.55 -3.04 13.42
C PRO A 61 12.71 -1.51 13.39
N LYS A 62 13.94 -1.00 13.26
CA LYS A 62 14.17 0.46 13.12
C LYS A 62 13.51 1.02 11.86
N ASN A 63 13.46 0.23 10.78
CA ASN A 63 12.79 0.61 9.54
C ASN A 63 11.27 0.66 9.70
N GLY A 64 10.71 -0.03 10.70
CA GLY A 64 9.28 -0.03 10.98
C GLY A 64 8.72 1.34 11.36
N LYS A 65 9.51 2.17 12.03
CA LYS A 65 9.09 3.54 12.38
C LYS A 65 8.96 4.45 11.16
N MET A 66 9.80 4.23 10.16
CA MET A 66 9.85 5.08 8.96
C MET A 66 8.97 4.52 7.85
N TYR A 67 9.16 3.26 7.45
CA TYR A 67 8.53 2.69 6.27
C TYR A 67 7.35 1.77 6.60
N GLY A 68 7.18 1.40 7.87
CA GLY A 68 6.14 0.48 8.31
C GLY A 68 6.42 -0.97 7.92
N LYS A 69 5.34 -1.78 7.92
CA LYS A 69 5.36 -3.22 7.67
C LYS A 69 5.11 -3.57 6.21
N MET A 70 5.61 -4.72 5.79
CA MET A 70 5.45 -5.25 4.45
C MET A 70 4.75 -6.59 4.58
N TYR A 71 3.62 -6.75 3.92
CA TYR A 71 2.77 -7.93 4.02
C TYR A 71 2.82 -8.72 2.74
N ASN A 72 2.85 -10.05 2.82
CA ASN A 72 2.58 -10.88 1.66
C ASN A 72 1.09 -10.81 1.29
N TRP A 73 0.74 -11.20 0.06
CA TRP A 73 -0.65 -11.09 -0.37
C TRP A 73 -1.56 -12.11 0.33
N TYR A 74 -1.00 -13.21 0.83
CA TYR A 74 -1.75 -14.15 1.67
C TYR A 74 -2.31 -13.47 2.94
N ALA A 75 -1.59 -12.51 3.52
CA ALA A 75 -2.11 -11.69 4.61
C ALA A 75 -3.18 -10.68 4.18
N VAL A 76 -3.12 -10.18 2.94
CA VAL A 76 -4.11 -9.25 2.37
C VAL A 76 -5.48 -9.92 2.23
N ASN A 77 -5.48 -11.18 1.82
CA ASN A 77 -6.69 -11.95 1.53
C ASN A 77 -7.01 -13.00 2.62
N ASP A 78 -6.45 -12.86 3.82
CA ASP A 78 -6.74 -13.77 4.92
C ASP A 78 -8.14 -13.48 5.51
N PRO A 79 -8.98 -14.51 5.77
CA PRO A 79 -10.33 -14.33 6.28
C PRO A 79 -10.41 -13.71 7.70
N ARG A 80 -9.30 -13.70 8.46
CA ARG A 80 -9.24 -12.99 9.76
C ARG A 80 -9.28 -11.47 9.58
N GLY A 81 -8.97 -10.97 8.39
CA GLY A 81 -8.92 -9.55 8.08
C GLY A 81 -7.64 -8.90 8.56
N LEU A 82 -7.04 -8.08 7.70
CA LEU A 82 -5.89 -7.24 8.03
C LEU A 82 -6.33 -5.79 8.29
N ALA A 83 -7.41 -5.33 7.65
CA ALA A 83 -7.93 -3.99 7.86
C ALA A 83 -8.71 -3.88 9.19
N PRO A 84 -8.65 -2.72 9.87
CA PRO A 84 -9.50 -2.45 11.03
C PRO A 84 -11.00 -2.56 10.73
N LEU A 85 -11.84 -2.72 11.76
CA LEU A 85 -13.30 -2.70 11.61
C LEU A 85 -13.77 -1.38 11.00
N GLY A 86 -14.62 -1.44 9.97
CA GLY A 86 -15.08 -0.28 9.20
C GLY A 86 -14.07 0.21 8.17
N TRP A 87 -13.03 -0.58 7.90
CA TRP A 87 -12.03 -0.33 6.87
C TRP A 87 -11.81 -1.59 6.04
N HIS A 88 -11.41 -1.41 4.78
CA HIS A 88 -11.02 -2.47 3.87
C HIS A 88 -9.72 -2.13 3.13
N ILE A 89 -9.07 -3.14 2.56
CA ILE A 89 -7.90 -2.92 1.68
C ILE A 89 -8.41 -2.61 0.27
N PRO A 90 -7.99 -1.52 -0.38
CA PRO A 90 -8.52 -1.12 -1.68
C PRO A 90 -8.37 -2.20 -2.75
N SER A 91 -9.48 -2.44 -3.44
CA SER A 91 -9.54 -3.18 -4.70
C SER A 91 -8.81 -2.44 -5.81
N ASP A 92 -8.56 -3.13 -6.91
CA ASP A 92 -7.90 -2.57 -8.06
C ASP A 92 -8.74 -1.43 -8.67
N GLU A 93 -10.05 -1.62 -8.69
CA GLU A 93 -11.04 -0.64 -9.11
C GLU A 93 -11.02 0.63 -8.24
N GLU A 94 -10.91 0.49 -6.92
CA GLU A 94 -10.81 1.65 -5.99
C GLU A 94 -9.51 2.41 -6.17
N TRP A 95 -8.40 1.71 -6.40
CA TRP A 95 -7.15 2.37 -6.75
C TRP A 95 -7.23 3.12 -8.09
N ILE A 96 -7.99 2.60 -9.07
CA ILE A 96 -8.23 3.31 -10.34
C ILE A 96 -9.03 4.60 -10.08
N LYS A 97 -10.12 4.51 -9.30
CA LYS A 97 -10.92 5.68 -8.92
C LYS A 97 -10.09 6.72 -8.16
N LEU A 98 -9.21 6.30 -7.26
CA LEU A 98 -8.29 7.22 -6.57
C LEU A 98 -7.38 7.94 -7.57
N ALA A 99 -6.81 7.23 -8.55
CA ALA A 99 -5.98 7.85 -9.57
C ALA A 99 -6.76 8.88 -10.39
N GLU A 100 -7.99 8.55 -10.80
CA GLU A 100 -8.89 9.45 -11.54
C GLU A 100 -9.24 10.70 -10.72
N PHE A 101 -9.60 10.53 -9.45
CA PHE A 101 -9.86 11.63 -8.52
C PHE A 101 -8.66 12.58 -8.40
N LEU A 102 -7.44 12.03 -8.45
CA LEU A 102 -6.20 12.80 -8.40
C LEU A 102 -5.80 13.43 -9.74
N GLY A 103 -6.65 13.35 -10.77
CA GLY A 103 -6.42 13.94 -12.08
C GLY A 103 -5.73 13.02 -13.08
N GLY A 104 -5.77 11.71 -12.82
CA GLY A 104 -5.28 10.66 -13.70
C GLY A 104 -3.96 10.04 -13.24
N LYS A 105 -3.73 8.80 -13.68
CA LYS A 105 -2.57 7.98 -13.27
C LYS A 105 -1.22 8.62 -13.54
N GLU A 106 -1.08 9.50 -14.54
CA GLU A 106 0.21 10.12 -14.90
C GLU A 106 0.69 11.19 -13.92
N ILE A 107 -0.21 11.73 -13.09
CA ILE A 107 0.11 12.77 -12.10
C ILE A 107 -0.25 12.37 -10.67
N ALA A 108 -1.06 11.32 -10.49
CA ALA A 108 -1.50 10.86 -9.18
C ALA A 108 -0.33 10.52 -8.25
N GLY A 109 0.78 10.02 -8.79
CA GLY A 109 1.94 9.64 -7.99
C GLY A 109 2.59 10.83 -7.28
N GLU A 110 2.69 12.00 -7.91
CA GLU A 110 3.19 13.21 -7.26
C GLU A 110 2.36 13.61 -6.04
N LYS A 111 1.03 13.47 -6.13
CA LYS A 111 0.08 13.83 -5.06
C LYS A 111 0.06 12.83 -3.91
N LEU A 112 0.48 11.58 -4.17
CA LEU A 112 0.49 10.50 -3.20
C LEU A 112 1.85 10.36 -2.50
N LYS A 113 2.96 10.70 -3.16
CA LYS A 113 4.29 10.65 -2.56
C LYS A 113 4.40 11.61 -1.37
N SER A 114 5.10 11.17 -0.33
CA SER A 114 5.49 12.01 0.80
C SER A 114 6.35 13.19 0.36
N THR A 115 6.35 14.26 1.15
CA THR A 115 7.14 15.48 0.91
C THR A 115 8.64 15.31 1.16
N ALA A 116 9.05 14.17 1.74
CA ALA A 116 10.44 13.84 2.03
C ALA A 116 10.71 12.33 1.88
N GLY A 117 11.99 11.98 1.79
CA GLY A 117 12.49 10.60 1.81
C GLY A 117 12.79 9.98 0.44
N TRP A 118 12.34 10.60 -0.65
CA TRP A 118 12.58 10.12 -2.01
C TRP A 118 13.94 10.60 -2.54
N GLU A 119 14.70 9.69 -3.13
CA GLU A 119 15.97 9.99 -3.77
C GLU A 119 15.82 10.92 -4.98
N GLU A 120 16.93 11.53 -5.41
CA GLU A 120 17.03 12.39 -6.60
C GLU A 120 16.00 13.53 -6.65
N LYS A 121 15.63 14.08 -5.48
CA LYS A 121 14.59 15.11 -5.32
C LYS A 121 13.21 14.66 -5.83
N GLY A 122 12.95 13.36 -5.81
CA GLY A 122 11.70 12.74 -6.27
C GLY A 122 10.50 12.89 -5.33
N ASN A 123 10.56 13.80 -4.36
CA ASN A 123 9.50 13.98 -3.35
C ASN A 123 8.19 14.41 -4.02
N GLY A 124 7.08 14.03 -3.40
CA GLY A 124 5.75 14.47 -3.79
C GLY A 124 5.29 15.72 -3.08
N THR A 125 4.03 16.06 -3.33
CA THR A 125 3.33 17.16 -2.66
C THR A 125 2.54 16.70 -1.44
N ASP A 126 2.28 15.40 -1.32
CA ASP A 126 1.38 14.82 -0.33
C ASP A 126 0.06 15.60 -0.18
N ALA A 127 -0.50 16.05 -1.31
CA ALA A 127 -1.59 17.03 -1.36
C ALA A 127 -2.88 16.58 -0.62
N ASN A 128 -2.98 15.28 -0.28
CA ASN A 128 -4.15 14.69 0.35
C ASN A 128 -3.80 13.92 1.65
N GLY A 129 -2.58 14.04 2.17
CA GLY A 129 -2.16 13.35 3.40
C GLY A 129 -1.96 11.84 3.28
N PHE A 130 -1.77 11.32 2.06
CA PHE A 130 -1.50 9.89 1.82
C PHE A 130 -0.13 9.46 2.37
N GLY A 131 0.88 10.34 2.29
CA GLY A 131 2.20 10.14 2.88
C GLY A 131 2.94 8.90 2.34
N GLY A 132 2.97 8.72 1.01
CA GLY A 132 3.62 7.57 0.37
C GLY A 132 5.13 7.63 0.50
N LEU A 133 5.70 6.90 1.47
CA LEU A 133 7.14 6.83 1.71
C LEU A 133 7.81 5.77 0.83
N PRO A 134 9.06 5.98 0.36
CA PRO A 134 9.75 5.06 -0.52
C PRO A 134 10.35 3.87 0.25
N GLY A 135 9.48 3.01 0.78
CA GLY A 135 9.85 1.84 1.58
C GLY A 135 10.37 0.65 0.79
N GLY A 136 10.46 0.76 -0.55
CA GLY A 136 10.85 -0.34 -1.42
C GLY A 136 9.87 -1.50 -1.39
N PHE A 137 10.37 -2.71 -1.63
CA PHE A 137 9.62 -3.94 -1.48
C PHE A 137 10.46 -5.13 -0.99
N ARG A 138 9.80 -6.15 -0.47
CA ARG A 138 10.36 -7.48 -0.20
C ARG A 138 10.04 -8.37 -1.40
N TYR A 139 11.05 -8.94 -2.04
CA TYR A 139 10.87 -10.04 -2.99
C TYR A 139 11.07 -11.38 -2.29
N TYR A 140 10.92 -12.52 -2.98
CA TYR A 140 11.11 -13.83 -2.34
C TYR A 140 12.53 -14.05 -1.77
N ASN A 141 13.55 -13.41 -2.37
CA ASN A 141 14.97 -13.62 -2.04
C ASN A 141 15.71 -12.39 -1.50
N GLY A 142 15.11 -11.21 -1.47
CA GLY A 142 15.76 -10.00 -0.94
C GLY A 142 14.82 -8.83 -0.69
N PHE A 143 15.41 -7.70 -0.33
CA PHE A 143 14.74 -6.41 -0.18
C PHE A 143 15.31 -5.45 -1.20
N PHE A 144 14.46 -4.64 -1.82
CA PHE A 144 14.85 -3.85 -2.97
C PHE A 144 14.29 -2.44 -2.92
N TYR A 145 15.09 -1.50 -3.41
CA TYR A 145 14.68 -0.15 -3.79
C TYR A 145 14.07 0.76 -2.72
N ILE A 146 14.50 0.61 -1.47
CA ILE A 146 14.30 1.66 -0.46
C ILE A 146 14.83 3.01 -0.98
N GLY A 147 14.16 4.11 -0.65
CA GLY A 147 14.49 5.46 -1.15
C GLY A 147 14.01 5.75 -2.57
N LYS A 148 13.74 4.72 -3.39
CA LYS A 148 13.43 4.88 -4.82
C LYS A 148 11.99 4.54 -5.22
N TYR A 149 11.36 3.57 -4.56
CA TYR A 149 10.03 3.09 -4.95
C TYR A 149 9.16 2.83 -3.72
N SER A 150 7.84 2.88 -3.91
CA SER A 150 6.87 2.41 -2.92
C SER A 150 5.87 1.50 -3.61
N TYR A 151 5.59 0.35 -3.00
CA TYR A 151 4.67 -0.65 -3.50
C TYR A 151 3.51 -0.82 -2.52
N PHE A 152 2.29 -0.87 -3.06
CA PHE A 152 1.07 -1.09 -2.29
C PHE A 152 0.29 -2.25 -2.89
N TRP A 153 -0.15 -3.19 -2.06
CA TRP A 153 -1.06 -4.23 -2.55
C TRP A 153 -2.45 -3.66 -2.84
N SER A 154 -3.11 -4.29 -3.81
CA SER A 154 -4.56 -4.32 -3.91
C SER A 154 -5.10 -5.62 -3.30
N SER A 155 -6.34 -5.59 -2.82
CA SER A 155 -7.09 -6.80 -2.46
C SER A 155 -7.55 -7.63 -3.68
N SER A 156 -7.45 -7.09 -4.91
CA SER A 156 -7.85 -7.81 -6.12
C SER A 156 -6.79 -8.81 -6.59
N GLU A 157 -7.19 -10.07 -6.73
CA GLU A 157 -6.39 -11.12 -7.34
C GLU A 157 -6.20 -10.87 -8.85
N ALA A 158 -5.01 -11.15 -9.38
CA ALA A 158 -4.72 -11.08 -10.82
C ALA A 158 -4.65 -12.48 -11.45
N SER A 159 -4.17 -13.47 -10.69
CA SER A 159 -4.14 -14.88 -11.05
C SER A 159 -3.93 -15.75 -9.81
N ALA A 160 -3.93 -17.08 -9.97
CA ALA A 160 -3.65 -18.00 -8.87
C ALA A 160 -2.34 -17.68 -8.11
N SER A 161 -1.32 -17.15 -8.78
CA SER A 161 0.00 -16.87 -8.19
C SER A 161 0.32 -15.38 -8.02
N SER A 162 -0.53 -14.47 -8.50
CA SER A 162 -0.24 -13.04 -8.57
C SER A 162 -1.44 -12.17 -8.18
N ALA A 163 -1.15 -10.95 -7.71
CA ALA A 163 -2.16 -9.96 -7.34
C ALA A 163 -1.79 -8.57 -7.86
N TRP A 164 -2.80 -7.71 -7.97
CA TRP A 164 -2.62 -6.33 -8.43
C TRP A 164 -1.92 -5.48 -7.38
N SER A 165 -1.11 -4.53 -7.83
CA SER A 165 -0.40 -3.57 -6.98
C SER A 165 -0.39 -2.17 -7.58
N ARG A 166 0.00 -1.20 -6.75
CA ARG A 166 0.34 0.16 -7.15
C ARG A 166 1.78 0.50 -6.84
N VAL A 167 2.41 1.26 -7.73
CA VAL A 167 3.82 1.63 -7.64
C VAL A 167 3.99 3.14 -7.80
N LEU A 168 4.71 3.73 -6.85
CA LEU A 168 5.20 5.11 -6.90
C LEU A 168 6.70 5.11 -7.17
N TYR A 169 7.17 6.10 -7.93
CA TYR A 169 8.55 6.21 -8.41
C TYR A 169 9.20 7.50 -7.93
N TYR A 170 10.50 7.42 -7.67
CA TYR A 170 11.30 8.61 -7.40
C TYR A 170 11.45 9.51 -8.64
N ASN A 171 11.58 8.93 -9.84
CA ASN A 171 11.91 9.64 -11.06
C ASN A 171 10.73 10.00 -11.97
N ASN A 172 9.50 9.74 -11.55
CA ASN A 172 8.31 10.20 -12.27
C ASN A 172 7.13 10.42 -11.31
N ASN A 173 6.04 10.92 -11.87
CA ASN A 173 4.84 11.33 -11.14
C ASN A 173 3.66 10.39 -11.34
N SER A 174 3.87 9.24 -11.99
CA SER A 174 2.81 8.30 -12.29
C SER A 174 2.51 7.37 -11.10
N LEU A 175 1.24 7.02 -10.91
CA LEU A 175 0.80 5.89 -10.11
C LEU A 175 0.64 4.69 -11.03
N SER A 176 1.67 3.85 -11.14
CA SER A 176 1.63 2.71 -12.05
C SER A 176 0.93 1.50 -11.44
N ARG A 177 0.36 0.69 -12.32
CA ARG A 177 -0.37 -0.54 -11.99
C ARG A 177 0.35 -1.73 -12.59
N TYR A 178 0.66 -2.73 -11.76
CA TYR A 178 1.25 -4.00 -12.18
C TYR A 178 0.63 -5.15 -11.39
N PHE A 179 0.92 -6.38 -11.81
CA PHE A 179 0.68 -7.57 -11.01
C PHE A 179 2.02 -8.17 -10.60
N TYR A 180 2.10 -8.63 -9.35
CA TYR A 180 3.29 -9.27 -8.80
C TYR A 180 2.92 -10.56 -8.12
N SER A 181 3.92 -11.44 -7.96
CA SER A 181 3.76 -12.67 -7.21
C SER A 181 3.26 -12.38 -5.79
N LYS A 182 2.23 -13.12 -5.35
CA LYS A 182 1.66 -13.07 -3.99
C LYS A 182 2.68 -13.31 -2.88
N ARG A 183 3.85 -13.87 -3.24
CA ARG A 183 5.01 -14.13 -2.37
C ARG A 183 5.86 -12.89 -2.07
N SER A 184 5.61 -11.78 -2.76
CA SER A 184 6.26 -10.49 -2.49
C SER A 184 5.67 -9.85 -1.24
N GLY A 185 6.40 -8.95 -0.59
CA GLY A 185 5.92 -8.16 0.54
C GLY A 185 5.84 -6.68 0.18
N PHE A 186 4.63 -6.11 0.22
CA PHE A 186 4.36 -4.69 -0.07
C PHE A 186 3.64 -4.01 1.12
N ALA A 187 3.64 -2.68 1.13
CA ALA A 187 2.88 -1.94 2.13
C ALA A 187 1.37 -2.07 1.90
N ILE A 188 0.60 -1.86 2.96
CA ILE A 188 -0.86 -1.87 2.91
C ILE A 188 -1.39 -0.49 3.24
N ARG A 189 -2.46 -0.12 2.56
CA ARG A 189 -3.29 1.04 2.82
C ARG A 189 -4.72 0.54 2.98
N CYS A 190 -5.52 1.22 3.79
CA CYS A 190 -6.91 0.87 4.01
C CYS A 190 -7.80 2.06 3.64
N LEU A 191 -8.99 1.80 3.11
CA LEU A 191 -10.06 2.75 2.88
C LEU A 191 -11.17 2.50 3.89
N GLN A 192 -11.85 3.56 4.31
CA GLN A 192 -12.99 3.46 5.21
C GLN A 192 -14.25 3.08 4.42
N ASP A 193 -15.09 2.22 4.99
CA ASP A 193 -16.39 1.81 4.43
C ASP A 193 -17.48 2.90 4.57
#